data_AF-A0AAQ3S4B9-F1
#
_entry.id   AF-A0AAQ3S4B9-F1
#
_cell.length_a   1.000
_cell.length_b   1.000
_cell.length_c   1.000
_cell.angle_alpha   90.00
_cell.angle_beta   90.00
_cell.angle_gamma   90.00
#
_symmetry.space_group_name_H-M   'P 1'
#
loop_
_entity.id
_entity.type
_entity.pdbx_description
1 polymer ?
#
loop_
_entity_poly.entity_id
_entity_poly.type
_entity_poly.pdbx_seq_one_letter_code
_entity_poly.pdbx_strand_id
1 'polypeptide(L)'
;MSVTWTYIIAEELVSLLVALGNVIGVSPSILGLTVLAWGNSLGDLIANGAMAKNGGADGAQIAVSGCYAGPMFNILMGLGLPLLLSAWSEYPESYVIPKDPSLFATLLFLMGGVLWALVILTKKNMKLDKSLGIGLLTIYLCFLFIRMVIAIGVIKF
;
A
#
# COMPACT_ATOMS: atom_id res chain seq x y z
N MET A 1 -3.35 0.77 -27.09
CA MET A 1 -3.54 2.24 -27.08
C MET A 1 -3.77 2.79 -25.69
N SER A 2 -4.79 2.37 -24.93
CA SER A 2 -4.97 2.92 -23.57
C SER A 2 -3.85 2.51 -22.60
N VAL A 3 -3.41 1.24 -22.63
CA VAL A 3 -2.30 0.75 -21.80
C VAL A 3 -0.98 1.49 -22.05
N THR A 4 -0.65 1.76 -23.32
CA THR A 4 0.57 2.49 -23.70
C THR A 4 0.54 3.94 -23.23
N TRP A 5 -0.62 4.61 -23.32
CA TRP A 5 -0.79 5.97 -22.78
C TRP A 5 -0.68 6.00 -21.25
N THR A 6 -1.32 5.04 -20.56
CA THR A 6 -1.19 4.92 -19.11
C THR A 6 0.26 4.70 -18.68
N TYR A 7 1.00 3.86 -19.41
CA TYR A 7 2.41 3.59 -19.14
C TYR A 7 3.26 4.88 -19.26
N ILE A 8 3.14 5.61 -20.38
CA ILE A 8 3.89 6.85 -20.61
C ILE A 8 3.56 7.89 -19.53
N ILE A 9 2.29 8.08 -19.21
CA ILE A 9 1.86 9.05 -18.20
C ILE A 9 2.38 8.65 -16.80
N ALA A 10 2.35 7.36 -16.47
CA ALA A 10 2.86 6.86 -15.20
C ALA A 10 4.38 7.08 -15.06
N GLU A 11 5.14 6.83 -16.12
CA GLU A 11 6.60 7.01 -16.14
C GLU A 11 6.99 8.49 -15.98
N GLU A 12 6.32 9.39 -16.71
CA GLU A 12 6.52 10.84 -16.58
C GLU A 12 6.13 11.34 -15.18
N LEU A 13 5.02 10.85 -14.63
CA LEU A 13 4.56 11.24 -13.30
C LEU A 13 5.55 10.81 -12.20
N VAL A 14 6.08 9.58 -12.27
CA VAL A 14 7.11 9.11 -11.35
C VAL A 14 8.39 9.95 -11.50
N SER A 15 8.80 10.25 -12.72
CA SER A 15 10.00 11.05 -13.00
C SER A 15 9.90 12.47 -12.42
N LEU A 16 8.76 13.13 -12.59
CA LEU A 16 8.48 14.45 -12.00
C LEU A 16 8.49 14.40 -10.47
N LEU A 17 7.91 13.35 -9.87
CA LEU A 17 7.91 13.17 -8.42
C LEU A 17 9.31 12.98 -7.85
N VAL A 18 10.15 12.19 -8.52
CA VAL A 18 11.56 12.02 -8.13
C VAL A 18 12.33 13.32 -8.25
N ALA A 19 12.11 14.09 -9.33
CA ALA A 19 12.72 15.40 -9.51
C ALA A 19 12.33 16.38 -8.40
N LEU A 20 11.04 16.43 -8.03
CA LEU A 20 10.56 17.24 -6.90
C LEU A 20 11.16 16.78 -5.57
N GLY A 21 11.28 15.47 -5.34
CA GLY A 21 11.95 14.94 -4.16
C GLY A 21 13.39 15.41 -4.03
N ASN A 22 14.14 15.37 -5.12
CA ASN A 22 15.52 15.84 -5.15
C ASN A 22 15.63 17.35 -4.87
N VAL A 23 14.69 18.17 -5.36
CA VAL A 23 14.67 19.62 -5.10
C VAL A 23 14.33 19.95 -3.64
N ILE A 24 13.39 19.22 -3.03
CA ILE A 24 12.93 19.45 -1.65
C ILE A 24 13.86 18.76 -0.63
N GLY A 25 14.79 17.91 -1.08
CA GLY A 25 15.70 17.16 -0.21
C GLY A 25 15.05 15.95 0.47
N VAL A 26 13.97 15.41 -0.11
CA VAL A 26 13.23 14.25 0.40
C VAL A 26 13.59 13.02 -0.43
N SER A 27 13.83 11.88 0.24
CA SER A 27 14.20 10.66 -0.48
C SER A 27 13.06 10.14 -1.37
N PRO A 28 13.37 9.65 -2.59
CA PRO A 28 12.37 9.10 -3.51
C PRO A 28 11.51 7.98 -2.89
N SER A 29 12.09 7.17 -2.00
CA SER A 29 11.40 6.07 -1.32
C SER A 29 10.23 6.56 -0.47
N ILE A 30 10.35 7.73 0.17
CA ILE A 30 9.28 8.29 0.99
C ILE A 30 8.16 8.81 0.11
N LEU A 31 8.49 9.51 -0.97
CA LEU A 31 7.51 9.98 -1.95
C LEU A 31 6.75 8.80 -2.58
N GLY A 32 7.45 7.69 -2.82
CA GLY A 32 6.88 6.39 -3.16
C GLY A 32 5.86 5.89 -2.13
N LEU A 33 6.28 5.80 -0.86
CA LEU A 33 5.45 5.27 0.24
C LEU A 33 4.29 6.20 0.66
N THR A 34 4.34 7.48 0.29
CA THR A 34 3.37 8.50 0.69
C THR A 34 2.58 9.02 -0.50
N VAL A 35 3.08 10.03 -1.22
CA VAL A 35 2.37 10.74 -2.28
C VAL A 35 1.93 9.81 -3.41
N LEU A 36 2.82 8.93 -3.86
CA LEU A 36 2.49 7.95 -4.91
C LEU A 36 1.47 6.92 -4.40
N ALA A 37 1.69 6.36 -3.21
CA ALA A 37 0.77 5.40 -2.61
C ALA A 37 -0.63 6.00 -2.33
N TRP A 38 -0.68 7.25 -1.87
CA TRP A 38 -1.91 8.02 -1.68
C TRP A 38 -2.60 8.30 -3.00
N GLY A 39 -1.87 8.77 -4.01
CA GLY A 39 -2.42 9.02 -5.34
C GLY A 39 -3.09 7.78 -5.92
N ASN A 40 -2.44 6.62 -5.79
CA ASN A 40 -2.99 5.35 -6.27
C ASN A 40 -4.27 4.93 -5.51
N SER A 41 -4.37 5.26 -4.21
CA SER A 41 -5.47 4.78 -3.36
C SER A 41 -6.56 5.83 -3.08
N LEU A 42 -6.39 7.08 -3.55
CA LEU A 42 -7.32 8.18 -3.28
C LEU A 42 -8.66 7.97 -3.97
N GLY A 43 -8.65 7.48 -5.22
CA GLY A 43 -9.87 7.13 -5.95
C GLY A 43 -10.66 6.03 -5.23
N ASP A 44 -9.95 5.00 -4.75
CA ASP A 44 -10.54 3.92 -3.96
C ASP A 44 -11.10 4.43 -2.63
N LEU A 45 -10.41 5.37 -1.97
CA LEU A 45 -10.90 5.99 -0.73
C LEU A 45 -12.23 6.72 -0.95
N ILE A 46 -12.33 7.50 -2.04
CA ILE A 46 -13.54 8.24 -2.40
C ILE A 46 -14.67 7.27 -2.76
N ALA A 47 -14.38 6.26 -3.59
CA ALA A 47 -15.37 5.27 -4.03
C ALA A 47 -15.89 4.42 -2.86
N ASN A 48 -15.00 3.85 -2.05
CA ASN A 48 -15.35 3.06 -0.89
C ASN A 48 -16.06 3.91 0.18
N GLY A 49 -15.64 5.16 0.38
CA GLY A 49 -16.32 6.10 1.27
C GLY A 49 -17.74 6.43 0.81
N ALA A 50 -17.93 6.65 -0.50
CA ALA A 50 -19.26 6.87 -1.09
C ALA A 50 -20.15 5.64 -0.93
N MET A 51 -19.62 4.43 -1.18
CA MET A 51 -20.35 3.18 -1.00
C MET A 51 -20.71 2.91 0.47
N ALA A 52 -19.82 3.20 1.41
CA ALA A 52 -20.09 3.06 2.83
C ALA A 52 -21.20 4.02 3.31
N LYS A 53 -21.31 5.21 2.71
CA LYS A 53 -22.32 6.23 3.09
C LYS A 53 -23.65 6.04 2.38
N ASN A 54 -23.63 5.72 1.09
CA ASN A 54 -24.80 5.76 0.20
C ASN A 54 -25.20 4.38 -0.37
N GLY A 55 -24.41 3.34 -0.14
CA GLY A 55 -24.61 2.00 -0.73
C GLY A 55 -25.67 1.12 -0.05
N GLY A 56 -26.50 1.68 0.82
CA GLY A 56 -27.57 0.93 1.50
C GLY A 56 -27.08 -0.03 2.59
N ALA A 57 -27.84 -1.11 2.85
CA ALA A 57 -27.58 -2.04 3.94
C ALA A 57 -26.24 -2.80 3.80
N ASP A 58 -25.82 -3.11 2.57
CA ASP A 58 -24.58 -3.86 2.28
C ASP A 58 -23.43 -2.97 1.81
N GLY A 59 -23.65 -1.66 1.66
CA GLY A 59 -22.67 -0.72 1.12
C GLY A 59 -21.33 -0.71 1.88
N ALA A 60 -21.39 -0.84 3.21
CA ALA A 60 -20.20 -0.94 4.05
C ALA A 60 -19.42 -2.25 3.83
N GLN A 61 -20.10 -3.37 3.60
CA GLN A 61 -19.44 -4.65 3.30
C GLN A 61 -18.76 -4.61 1.94
N ILE A 62 -19.43 -4.03 0.93
CA ILE A 62 -18.87 -3.85 -0.41
C ILE A 62 -17.63 -2.95 -0.36
N ALA A 63 -17.70 -1.84 0.37
CA ALA A 63 -16.58 -0.92 0.54
C ALA A 63 -15.36 -1.61 1.20
N VAL A 64 -15.58 -2.44 2.21
CA VAL A 64 -14.51 -3.19 2.87
C VAL A 64 -13.92 -4.25 1.94
N SER A 65 -14.76 -4.98 1.21
CA SER A 65 -14.34 -5.93 0.16
C SER A 65 -13.43 -5.25 -0.87
N GLY A 66 -13.84 -4.10 -1.40
CA GLY A 66 -13.07 -3.33 -2.38
C GLY A 66 -11.71 -2.88 -1.84
N CYS A 67 -11.68 -2.40 -0.58
CA CYS A 67 -10.46 -1.94 0.08
C CYS A 67 -9.41 -3.05 0.28
N TYR A 68 -9.81 -4.32 0.41
CA TYR A 68 -8.87 -5.44 0.49
C TYR A 68 -8.56 -6.06 -0.88
N ALA A 69 -9.55 -6.17 -1.76
CA ALA A 69 -9.41 -6.85 -3.04
C ALA A 69 -8.43 -6.13 -3.98
N GLY A 70 -8.50 -4.80 -4.06
CA GLY A 70 -7.62 -4.00 -4.93
C GLY A 70 -6.13 -4.17 -4.57
N PRO A 71 -5.71 -3.86 -3.33
CA PRO A 71 -4.33 -4.06 -2.89
C PRO A 71 -3.87 -5.52 -2.98
N MET A 72 -4.74 -6.49 -2.66
CA MET A 72 -4.41 -7.92 -2.80
C MET A 72 -4.13 -8.30 -4.25
N PHE A 73 -4.94 -7.83 -5.20
CA PHE A 73 -4.71 -8.05 -6.63
C PHE A 73 -3.39 -7.41 -7.08
N ASN A 74 -3.11 -6.17 -6.65
CA ASN A 74 -1.87 -5.47 -6.98
C ASN A 74 -0.62 -6.21 -6.49
N ILE A 75 -0.67 -6.79 -5.28
CA ILE A 75 0.47 -7.56 -4.75
C ILE A 75 0.63 -8.87 -5.54
N LEU A 76 -0.45 -9.61 -5.79
CA LEU A 76 -0.37 -10.90 -6.48
C LEU A 76 0.04 -10.76 -7.95
N MET A 77 -0.63 -9.88 -8.69
CA MET A 77 -0.40 -9.72 -10.13
C MET A 77 0.70 -8.72 -10.44
N GLY A 78 0.79 -7.63 -9.67
CA GLY A 78 1.78 -6.57 -9.91
C GLY A 78 3.17 -6.90 -9.37
N LEU A 79 3.28 -7.69 -8.30
CA LEU A 79 4.57 -8.07 -7.71
C LEU A 79 4.84 -9.57 -7.80
N GLY A 80 3.86 -10.42 -7.48
CA GLY A 80 4.03 -11.88 -7.51
C GLY A 80 4.32 -12.43 -8.91
N LEU A 81 3.53 -12.05 -9.92
CA LEU A 81 3.70 -12.57 -11.28
C LEU A 81 5.06 -12.18 -11.90
N PRO A 82 5.53 -10.92 -11.84
CA PRO A 82 6.87 -10.57 -12.33
C PRO A 82 7.99 -11.31 -11.61
N LEU A 83 7.92 -11.45 -10.27
CA LEU A 83 8.93 -12.19 -9.51
C LEU A 83 8.98 -13.67 -9.91
N LEU A 84 7.83 -14.29 -10.17
CA LEU A 84 7.77 -15.67 -10.66
C LEU A 84 8.41 -15.81 -12.03
N LEU A 85 8.15 -14.87 -12.95
CA LEU A 85 8.74 -14.87 -14.29
C LEU A 85 10.25 -14.64 -14.23
N SER A 86 10.73 -13.73 -13.38
CA SER A 86 12.16 -13.48 -13.18
C SER A 86 12.87 -14.71 -12.59
N ALA A 87 12.29 -15.34 -11.57
CA ALA A 87 12.85 -16.56 -10.98
C ALA A 87 12.87 -17.73 -11.97
N TRP A 88 11.88 -17.83 -12.85
CA TRP A 88 11.86 -18.84 -13.93
C TRP A 88 12.97 -18.59 -14.96
N SER A 89 13.22 -17.32 -15.31
CA SER A 89 14.23 -16.95 -16.30
C SER A 89 15.67 -17.16 -15.82
N GLU A 90 15.94 -17.06 -14.51
CA GLU A 90 17.27 -17.29 -13.94
C GLU A 90 17.52 -18.73 -13.50
N TYR A 91 16.53 -19.62 -13.63
CA TYR A 91 16.68 -21.04 -13.28
C TYR A 91 17.84 -21.68 -14.07
N PRO A 92 18.80 -22.39 -13.41
CA PRO A 92 18.75 -22.93 -12.05
C PRO A 92 19.39 -22.07 -10.94
N GLU A 93 19.90 -20.88 -11.24
CA GLU A 93 20.47 -19.97 -10.24
C GLU A 93 19.37 -19.37 -9.34
N SER A 94 19.71 -19.04 -8.10
CA SER A 94 18.74 -18.46 -7.16
C SER A 94 18.58 -16.96 -7.37
N TYR A 95 17.35 -16.51 -7.65
CA TYR A 95 17.03 -15.09 -7.72
C TYR A 95 17.24 -14.40 -6.36
N VAL A 96 18.20 -13.48 -6.29
CA VAL A 96 18.56 -12.79 -5.04
C VAL A 96 17.63 -11.59 -4.83
N ILE A 97 16.70 -11.71 -3.88
CA ILE A 97 15.84 -10.60 -3.47
C ILE A 97 16.70 -9.56 -2.72
N PRO A 98 16.67 -8.27 -3.12
CA PRO A 98 17.37 -7.21 -2.41
C PRO A 98 16.94 -7.17 -0.93
N LYS A 99 17.91 -7.33 -0.03
CA LYS A 99 17.67 -7.24 1.42
C LYS A 99 17.65 -5.78 1.84
N ASP A 100 16.46 -5.18 1.81
CA ASP A 100 16.26 -3.83 2.30
C ASP A 100 15.55 -3.89 3.68
N PRO A 101 16.17 -3.39 4.77
CA PRO A 101 15.55 -3.32 6.10
C PRO A 101 14.21 -2.56 6.09
N SER A 102 14.05 -1.59 5.18
CA SER A 102 12.80 -0.86 5.01
C SER A 102 11.70 -1.75 4.47
N LEU A 103 11.97 -2.71 3.57
CA LEU A 103 10.96 -3.65 3.09
C LEU A 103 10.43 -4.51 4.22
N PHE A 104 11.30 -5.02 5.08
CA PHE A 104 10.91 -5.85 6.22
C PHE A 104 10.00 -5.09 7.19
N ALA A 105 10.34 -3.83 7.50
CA ALA A 105 9.49 -2.98 8.32
C ALA A 105 8.11 -2.74 7.68
N THR A 106 8.02 -2.49 6.36
CA THR A 106 6.73 -2.30 5.67
C THR A 106 5.89 -3.57 5.72
N LEU A 107 6.50 -4.74 5.50
CA LEU A 107 5.83 -6.03 5.59
C LEU A 107 5.30 -6.31 7.00
N LEU A 108 6.07 -5.99 8.05
CA LEU A 108 5.61 -6.15 9.44
C LEU A 108 4.38 -5.29 9.75
N PHE A 109 4.36 -4.03 9.33
CA PHE A 109 3.20 -3.16 9.54
C PHE A 109 1.96 -3.62 8.75
N LEU A 110 2.15 -4.07 7.51
CA LEU A 110 1.09 -4.67 6.71
C LEU A 110 0.51 -5.90 7.41
N MET A 111 1.38 -6.84 7.84
CA MET A 111 0.97 -8.06 8.53
C MET A 111 0.27 -7.74 9.86
N GLY A 112 0.78 -6.78 10.61
CA GLY A 112 0.16 -6.29 11.85
C GLY A 112 -1.25 -5.74 11.62
N GLY A 113 -1.46 -4.96 10.56
CA GLY A 113 -2.78 -4.46 10.17
C GLY A 113 -3.76 -5.57 9.82
N VAL A 114 -3.33 -6.56 9.03
CA VAL A 114 -4.16 -7.71 8.64
C VAL A 114 -4.51 -8.58 9.85
N LEU A 115 -3.53 -8.88 10.71
CA LEU A 115 -3.75 -9.65 11.94
C LEU A 115 -4.70 -8.92 12.89
N TRP A 116 -4.54 -7.60 13.06
CA TRP A 116 -5.45 -6.78 13.84
C TRP A 116 -6.88 -6.86 13.31
N ALA A 117 -7.06 -6.71 12.01
CA ALA A 117 -8.36 -6.83 11.37
C ALA A 117 -8.99 -8.21 11.61
N LEU A 118 -8.21 -9.28 11.44
CA LEU A 118 -8.66 -10.65 11.65
C LEU A 118 -9.12 -10.89 13.11
N VAL A 119 -8.33 -10.43 14.09
CA VAL A 119 -8.66 -10.60 15.52
C VAL A 119 -9.91 -9.80 15.92
N ILE A 120 -10.06 -8.56 15.45
CA ILE A 120 -11.23 -7.75 15.81
C ILE A 120 -12.50 -8.25 15.13
N LEU A 121 -12.43 -8.59 13.84
CA LEU A 121 -13.58 -9.07 13.09
C LEU A 121 -14.11 -10.40 13.67
N THR A 122 -13.22 -11.34 14.00
CA THR A 122 -13.61 -12.60 14.63
C THR A 122 -14.23 -12.39 16.01
N LYS A 123 -13.67 -11.51 16.85
CA LYS A 123 -14.24 -11.18 18.17
C LYS A 123 -15.59 -10.46 18.11
N LYS A 124 -15.89 -9.75 17.02
CA LYS A 124 -17.15 -8.99 16.85
C LYS A 124 -18.17 -9.67 15.94
N ASN A 125 -18.08 -11.00 15.78
CA ASN A 125 -19.00 -11.78 14.94
C ASN A 125 -19.11 -11.24 13.51
N MET A 126 -17.97 -10.86 12.90
CA MET A 126 -17.86 -10.33 11.54
C MET A 126 -18.62 -9.01 11.31
N LYS A 127 -19.00 -8.31 12.36
CA LYS A 127 -19.62 -6.98 12.26
C LYS A 127 -18.54 -5.89 12.24
N LEU A 128 -18.71 -4.95 11.32
CA LEU A 128 -17.88 -3.76 11.24
C LEU A 128 -18.18 -2.84 12.41
N ASP A 129 -17.14 -2.49 13.17
CA ASP A 129 -17.26 -1.57 14.30
C ASP A 129 -16.13 -0.53 14.28
N LYS A 130 -16.37 0.61 14.93
CA LYS A 130 -15.44 1.75 15.01
C LYS A 130 -14.07 1.36 15.55
N SER A 131 -14.01 0.34 16.42
CA SER A 131 -12.76 -0.20 16.96
C SER A 131 -11.83 -0.79 15.89
N LEU A 132 -12.38 -1.37 14.81
CA LEU A 132 -11.60 -1.87 13.68
C LEU A 132 -10.94 -0.70 12.95
N GLY A 133 -11.74 0.32 12.61
CA GLY A 133 -11.28 1.51 11.90
C GLY A 133 -10.25 2.32 12.69
N ILE A 134 -10.51 2.58 13.97
CA ILE A 134 -9.57 3.31 14.85
C ILE A 134 -8.24 2.57 14.95
N GLY A 135 -8.25 1.24 15.12
CA GLY A 135 -7.02 0.46 15.23
C GLY A 135 -6.22 0.43 13.93
N LEU A 136 -6.87 0.22 12.77
CA LEU A 136 -6.21 0.28 11.46
C LEU A 136 -5.63 1.67 11.18
N LEU A 137 -6.37 2.73 11.48
CA LEU A 137 -5.88 4.12 11.34
C LEU A 137 -4.68 4.39 12.26
N THR A 138 -4.72 3.88 13.49
CA THR A 138 -3.61 4.03 14.45
C THR A 138 -2.35 3.33 13.94
N ILE A 139 -2.46 2.08 13.47
CA ILE A 139 -1.33 1.34 12.87
C ILE A 139 -0.76 2.10 11.68
N TYR A 140 -1.63 2.64 10.82
CA TYR A 140 -1.22 3.43 9.66
C TYR A 140 -0.50 4.74 10.04
N LEU A 141 -1.02 5.49 11.00
CA LEU A 141 -0.39 6.72 11.48
C LEU A 141 0.95 6.45 12.16
N CYS A 142 1.06 5.38 12.96
CA CYS A 142 2.32 4.95 13.54
C CYS A 142 3.35 4.58 12.46
N PHE A 143 2.94 3.83 11.45
CA PHE A 143 3.79 3.50 10.30
C PHE A 143 4.28 4.76 9.60
N LEU A 144 3.38 5.69 9.27
CA LEU A 144 3.72 6.94 8.58
C LEU A 144 4.68 7.77 9.42
N PHE A 145 4.42 7.92 10.72
CA PHE A 145 5.29 8.65 11.63
C PHE A 145 6.69 8.06 11.68
N ILE A 146 6.83 6.74 11.86
CA ILE A 146 8.13 6.06 11.87
C ILE A 146 8.86 6.27 10.54
N ARG A 147 8.14 6.16 9.41
CA ARG A 147 8.71 6.41 8.08
C ARG A 147 9.19 7.84 7.90
N MET A 148 8.42 8.81 8.40
CA MET A 148 8.78 10.22 8.37
C MET A 148 9.97 10.55 9.29
N VAL A 149 10.13 9.85 10.41
CA VAL A 149 11.29 10.01 11.30
C VAL A 149 12.57 9.44 10.67
N ILE A 150 12.49 8.26 10.05
CA ILE A 150 13.61 7.66 9.30
C ILE A 150 13.99 8.56 8.12
N ALA A 151 12.99 9.10 7.41
CA ALA A 151 13.15 10.00 6.28
C ALA A 151 13.96 11.26 6.57
N ILE A 152 13.68 11.91 7.70
CA ILE A 152 14.33 13.16 8.12
C ILE A 152 15.77 12.89 8.63
N GLY A 153 16.20 11.63 8.67
CA GLY A 153 17.56 11.25 9.06
C GLY A 153 17.81 11.27 10.57
N VAL A 154 16.75 11.32 11.38
CA VAL A 154 16.83 11.30 12.85
C VAL A 154 17.23 9.91 13.37
N ILE A 155 16.91 8.85 12.62
CA ILE A 155 17.28 7.47 12.93
C ILE A 155 17.88 6.82 11.68
N LYS A 156 19.18 6.52 11.71
CA LYS A 156 19.86 5.72 10.70
C LYS A 156 19.83 4.26 11.15
N PHE A 157 19.20 3.40 10.36
CA PHE A 157 19.39 1.95 10.43
C PHE A 157 20.16 1.50 9.19
#